data_AF-A0A7I9V5D8-F1
#
_entry.id   AF-A0A7I9V5D8-F1
#
_cell.length_a   1.000
_cell.length_b   1.000
_cell.length_c   1.000
_cell.angle_alpha   90.00
_cell.angle_beta   90.00
_cell.angle_gamma   90.00
#
_symmetry.space_group_name_H-M   'P 1'
#
loop_
_entity.id
_entity.type
_entity.pdbx_description
1 polymer ?
#
loop_
_entity_poly.entity_id
_entity_poly.type
_entity_poly.pdbx_seq_one_letter_code
_entity_poly.pdbx_strand_id
1 'polypeptide(L)'
;MSEASTGATRKGRASMDIDGHRSADGTRRGHSRSRKNISTEAQRKTAGPEAVAWYAAQNPAVNIERTYLNVDRVNDGDGGFRETGSIAEVVAYGDAREERVRKNIKTGERFAVTQVHHLPWSYVEEDGTFYQPRHRDGTPRVDAAGLPVMLPRYRVIPGMEDEARRYFEDCLEFDAALLPDGQKGIHGYSIQFDEHRPHLQVLMDAYYGAPTKKDAEKMENGYSRAFGSHRSDRLVPAATDEGKAIFNADGTQKMVREGNKRKFSRYHREFKSFMVESGHQVELERDELRHDRKLEHEDFKDWANEMLILEQETVEIEVDREQVAQRTLVVDEIALSAIATAERTELEADLLAAGAEERGYRRGMSKGRSEGRAAGRREGEEIKSAAERAAERTRDEADMILELAERERRRRDDEYIERMSEVDEEAAAVAVARRSVDDRTEMVTTWQQQTQEIILEAEDHRQRAFDARERWERAIEQVPIVKDDLPHLREEYMEETRFRTKGGERTLAEIADEGAKNKAIKKFGPEVDPAVLTVTRGQAKERKAAASEKVKSAMPTQGQQPAQRSSQGQRQ
;
A
#
# COMPACT_ATOMS: atom_id res chain seq x y z
N MET A 1 -2.95 38.52 14.79
CA MET A 1 -1.71 38.07 15.47
C MET A 1 -2.11 37.55 16.83
N SER A 2 -2.54 36.28 16.87
CA SER A 2 -2.82 35.52 18.09
C SER A 2 -1.80 34.40 18.14
N GLU A 3 -1.30 34.14 19.34
CA GLU A 3 -0.15 33.29 19.63
C GLU A 3 -0.29 31.90 19.03
N ALA A 4 0.56 31.63 18.03
CA ALA A 4 0.88 30.28 17.60
C ALA A 4 1.39 29.51 18.81
N SER A 5 0.60 28.53 19.24
CA SER A 5 0.95 27.52 20.23
C SER A 5 2.38 27.06 19.98
N THR A 6 3.27 27.48 20.88
CA THR A 6 4.67 27.12 20.90
C THR A 6 4.82 25.63 21.19
N GLY A 7 5.27 24.87 20.19
CA GLY A 7 6.31 23.86 20.39
C GLY A 7 5.99 22.66 21.30
N ALA A 8 4.85 22.00 21.14
CA ALA A 8 4.80 20.55 21.35
C ALA A 8 5.36 19.89 20.09
N THR A 9 6.58 19.37 20.17
CA THR A 9 7.31 18.64 19.10
C THR A 9 6.36 17.72 18.29
N ARG A 10 5.95 18.13 17.08
CA ARG A 10 5.27 17.24 16.14
C ARG A 10 6.25 16.13 15.80
N LYS A 11 6.11 14.94 16.40
CA LYS A 11 6.83 13.75 15.95
C LYS A 11 6.13 13.25 14.70
N GLY A 12 6.87 13.05 13.61
CA GLY A 12 6.32 12.53 12.37
C GLY A 12 6.39 11.00 12.30
N ARG A 13 5.51 10.37 11.52
CA ARG A 13 5.56 8.92 11.26
C ARG A 13 6.75 8.57 10.36
N ALA A 14 7.63 7.70 10.83
CA ALA A 14 8.55 6.95 9.98
C ALA A 14 7.89 5.64 9.56
N SER A 15 7.81 5.37 8.26
CA SER A 15 7.22 4.15 7.70
C SER A 15 8.12 3.59 6.61
N MET A 16 8.25 2.27 6.64
CA MET A 16 9.08 1.49 5.72
C MET A 16 8.16 0.48 5.04
N ASP A 17 7.99 0.56 3.72
CA ASP A 17 7.27 -0.47 2.96
C ASP A 17 8.25 -1.24 2.09
N ILE A 18 8.14 -2.57 2.10
CA ILE A 18 9.06 -3.47 1.39
C ILE A 18 8.24 -4.41 0.52
N ASP A 19 8.52 -4.41 -0.78
CA ASP A 19 7.96 -5.36 -1.72
C ASP A 19 9.03 -6.19 -2.41
N GLY A 20 8.80 -7.50 -2.46
CA GLY A 20 9.68 -8.44 -3.13
C GLY A 20 9.15 -8.74 -4.53
N HIS A 21 9.98 -8.54 -5.55
CA HIS A 21 9.64 -8.82 -6.94
C HIS A 21 9.91 -10.27 -7.31
N ARG A 22 8.85 -11.00 -7.71
CA ARG A 22 8.92 -12.41 -8.11
C ARG A 22 9.33 -12.55 -9.57
N SER A 23 10.16 -13.54 -9.83
CA SER A 23 10.40 -14.03 -11.19
C SER A 23 9.13 -14.63 -11.78
N ALA A 24 8.64 -14.07 -12.88
CA ALA A 24 7.47 -14.60 -13.58
C ALA A 24 7.81 -15.84 -14.42
N ASP A 25 8.99 -15.89 -15.04
CA ASP A 25 9.36 -16.90 -16.04
C ASP A 25 10.72 -17.59 -15.77
N GLY A 26 11.41 -17.23 -14.68
CA GLY A 26 12.73 -17.75 -14.35
C GLY A 26 13.86 -17.19 -15.21
N THR A 27 13.62 -16.14 -16.01
CA THR A 27 14.59 -15.63 -16.98
C THR A 27 15.19 -14.30 -16.54
N ARG A 28 16.52 -14.17 -16.70
CA ARG A 28 17.24 -12.90 -16.49
C ARG A 28 16.70 -11.76 -17.34
N ARG A 29 16.24 -12.07 -18.56
CA ARG A 29 15.63 -11.08 -19.46
C ARG A 29 14.33 -10.52 -18.86
N GLY A 30 13.50 -11.35 -18.26
CA GLY A 30 12.30 -10.93 -17.54
C GLY A 30 12.65 -10.04 -16.34
N HIS A 31 13.67 -10.42 -15.57
CA HIS A 31 14.15 -9.65 -14.41
C HIS A 31 14.70 -8.28 -14.80
N SER A 32 15.55 -8.22 -15.82
CA SER A 32 16.10 -6.98 -16.38
C SER A 32 15.00 -6.03 -16.85
N ARG A 33 13.98 -6.56 -17.55
CA ARG A 33 12.80 -5.77 -17.94
C ARG A 33 12.03 -5.24 -16.74
N SER A 34 11.86 -6.05 -15.69
CA SER A 34 11.15 -5.62 -14.48
C SER A 34 11.94 -4.56 -13.70
N ARG A 35 13.27 -4.72 -13.54
CA ARG A 35 14.16 -3.69 -12.97
C ARG A 35 14.05 -2.38 -13.75
N LYS A 36 14.02 -2.47 -15.09
CA LYS A 36 13.86 -1.29 -15.96
C LYS A 36 12.54 -0.59 -15.68
N ASN A 37 11.42 -1.31 -15.63
CA ASN A 37 10.11 -0.71 -15.37
C ASN A 37 10.08 -0.01 -14.00
N ILE A 38 10.53 -0.71 -12.95
CA ILE A 38 10.59 -0.16 -11.58
C ILE A 38 11.47 1.11 -11.54
N SER A 39 12.65 1.06 -12.16
CA SER A 39 13.58 2.19 -12.17
C SER A 39 13.06 3.35 -13.03
N THR A 40 12.31 3.08 -14.10
CA THR A 40 11.70 4.12 -14.94
C THR A 40 10.65 4.90 -14.17
N GLU A 41 9.87 4.22 -13.33
CA GLU A 41 8.92 4.85 -12.41
C GLU A 41 9.61 5.66 -11.32
N ALA A 42 10.54 5.01 -10.61
CA ALA A 42 11.22 5.60 -9.47
C ALA A 42 12.08 6.79 -9.87
N GLN A 43 12.87 6.64 -10.95
CA GLN A 43 13.80 7.64 -11.48
C GLN A 43 13.24 8.31 -12.75
N ARG A 44 11.94 8.64 -12.73
CA ARG A 44 11.23 9.25 -13.86
C ARG A 44 11.89 10.53 -14.39
N LYS A 45 12.55 11.30 -13.50
CA LYS A 45 13.35 12.48 -13.90
C LYS A 45 14.45 12.08 -14.87
N THR A 46 15.23 11.05 -14.53
CA THR A 46 16.29 10.52 -15.41
C THR A 46 15.75 9.79 -16.63
N ALA A 47 14.60 9.12 -16.52
CA ALA A 47 13.97 8.43 -17.65
C ALA A 47 13.51 9.41 -18.75
N GLY A 48 13.25 10.67 -18.40
CA GLY A 48 12.98 11.75 -19.34
C GLY A 48 11.50 12.17 -19.39
N PRO A 49 11.19 13.24 -20.16
CA PRO A 49 9.90 13.92 -20.10
C PRO A 49 8.71 13.04 -20.50
N GLU A 50 8.90 12.07 -21.40
CA GLU A 50 7.84 11.11 -21.77
C GLU A 50 7.43 10.23 -20.59
N ALA A 51 8.40 9.76 -19.79
CA ALA A 51 8.11 9.00 -18.59
C ALA A 51 7.38 9.86 -17.55
N VAL A 52 7.87 11.09 -17.32
CA VAL A 52 7.22 12.04 -16.39
C VAL A 52 5.76 12.27 -16.78
N ALA A 53 5.47 12.55 -18.05
CA ALA A 53 4.12 12.76 -18.54
C ALA A 53 3.23 11.50 -18.38
N TRP A 54 3.79 10.32 -18.67
CA TRP A 54 3.05 9.06 -18.55
C TRP A 54 2.66 8.74 -17.11
N TYR A 55 3.60 8.87 -16.16
CA TYR A 55 3.33 8.60 -14.74
C TYR A 55 2.42 9.66 -14.13
N ALA A 56 2.55 10.94 -14.51
CA ALA A 56 1.65 11.98 -14.04
C ALA A 56 0.21 11.82 -14.54
N ALA A 57 0.01 11.24 -15.73
CA ALA A 57 -1.34 10.92 -16.22
C ALA A 57 -2.03 9.84 -15.38
N GLN A 58 -1.26 8.92 -14.78
CA GLN A 58 -1.78 7.81 -13.96
C GLN A 58 -1.90 8.19 -12.49
N ASN A 59 -0.95 8.96 -11.96
CA ASN A 59 -0.90 9.39 -10.58
C ASN A 59 -1.02 10.93 -10.52
N PRO A 60 -2.22 11.47 -10.27
CA PRO A 60 -2.44 12.93 -10.20
C PRO A 60 -1.62 13.61 -9.09
N ALA A 61 -1.10 12.84 -8.12
CA ALA A 61 -0.21 13.38 -7.09
C ALA A 61 1.12 13.86 -7.68
N VAL A 62 1.54 13.37 -8.85
CA VAL A 62 2.77 13.80 -9.51
C VAL A 62 2.61 15.23 -10.05
N ASN A 63 3.45 16.14 -9.56
CA ASN A 63 3.58 17.50 -10.04
C ASN A 63 4.76 17.59 -11.03
N ILE A 64 4.43 17.55 -12.32
CA ILE A 64 5.41 17.61 -13.42
C ILE A 64 6.35 18.82 -13.28
N GLU A 65 5.85 19.95 -12.81
CA GLU A 65 6.64 21.18 -12.66
C GLU A 65 7.71 21.03 -11.58
N ARG A 66 7.61 20.04 -10.69
CA ARG A 66 8.55 19.80 -9.60
C ARG A 66 9.43 18.57 -9.79
N THR A 67 9.20 17.75 -10.80
CA THR A 67 9.99 16.53 -11.05
C THR A 67 11.49 16.81 -11.21
N TYR A 68 11.88 18.03 -11.63
CA TYR A 68 13.29 18.42 -11.71
C TYR A 68 14.01 18.43 -10.35
N LEU A 69 13.27 18.54 -9.24
CA LEU A 69 13.78 18.51 -7.87
C LEU A 69 14.18 17.10 -7.42
N ASN A 70 13.70 16.04 -8.10
CA ASN A 70 14.01 14.67 -7.72
C ASN A 70 15.52 14.39 -7.81
N VAL A 71 16.00 13.51 -6.93
CA VAL A 71 17.41 13.14 -6.85
C VAL A 71 17.55 11.66 -7.16
N ASP A 72 18.01 11.36 -8.37
CA ASP A 72 18.22 10.00 -8.85
C ASP A 72 19.68 9.57 -8.68
N ARG A 73 19.87 8.40 -8.08
CA ARG A 73 21.19 7.85 -7.76
C ARG A 73 21.31 6.40 -8.17
N VAL A 74 22.49 6.02 -8.63
CA VAL A 74 22.87 4.65 -8.99
C VAL A 74 24.12 4.25 -8.22
N ASN A 75 24.24 2.97 -7.89
CA ASN A 75 25.43 2.43 -7.25
C ASN A 75 26.65 2.63 -8.17
N ASP A 76 27.73 3.19 -7.62
CA ASP A 76 28.96 3.46 -8.38
C ASP A 76 29.89 2.25 -8.53
N GLY A 77 29.64 1.17 -7.77
CA GLY A 77 30.47 -0.03 -7.71
C GLY A 77 31.62 0.04 -6.71
N ASP A 78 31.88 1.21 -6.13
CA ASP A 78 33.01 1.53 -5.25
C ASP A 78 32.57 1.80 -3.80
N GLY A 79 31.36 1.39 -3.45
CA GLY A 79 30.81 1.51 -2.09
C GLY A 79 30.05 2.82 -1.85
N GLY A 80 29.74 3.57 -2.91
CA GLY A 80 28.97 4.80 -2.86
C GLY A 80 27.84 4.83 -3.88
N PHE A 81 27.35 6.04 -4.10
CA PHE A 81 26.32 6.32 -5.09
C PHE A 81 26.69 7.59 -5.86
N ARG A 82 26.40 7.57 -7.15
CA ARG A 82 26.55 8.74 -8.04
C ARG A 82 25.23 9.08 -8.69
N GLU A 83 25.16 10.25 -9.33
CA GLU A 83 24.01 10.62 -10.14
C GLU A 83 23.77 9.59 -11.25
N THR A 84 22.50 9.21 -11.43
CA THR A 84 22.11 8.31 -12.51
C THR A 84 22.18 9.06 -13.83
N GLY A 85 22.98 8.57 -14.77
CA GLY A 85 23.03 9.10 -16.14
C GLY A 85 21.97 8.49 -17.05
N SER A 86 21.57 7.24 -16.80
CA SER A 86 20.44 6.60 -17.47
C SER A 86 19.88 5.42 -16.68
N ILE A 87 18.62 5.08 -16.93
CA ILE A 87 17.97 3.89 -16.34
C ILE A 87 18.73 2.60 -16.66
N ALA A 88 19.43 2.54 -17.80
CA ALA A 88 20.23 1.38 -18.19
C ALA A 88 21.38 1.11 -17.21
N GLU A 89 21.91 2.12 -16.53
CA GLU A 89 22.98 1.95 -15.54
C GLU A 89 22.50 1.18 -14.31
N VAL A 90 21.32 1.53 -13.78
CA VAL A 90 20.70 0.84 -12.64
C VAL A 90 20.41 -0.61 -12.98
N VAL A 91 19.86 -0.85 -14.18
CA VAL A 91 19.57 -2.19 -14.68
C VAL A 91 20.86 -3.00 -14.87
N ALA A 92 21.89 -2.41 -15.47
CA ALA A 92 23.17 -3.07 -15.70
C ALA A 92 23.84 -3.48 -14.38
N TYR A 93 23.78 -2.62 -13.36
CA TYR A 93 24.32 -2.94 -12.04
C TYR A 93 23.61 -4.16 -11.41
N GLY A 94 22.28 -4.17 -11.41
CA GLY A 94 21.49 -5.30 -10.90
C GLY A 94 21.67 -6.59 -11.70
N ASP A 95 21.76 -6.49 -13.02
CA ASP A 95 21.99 -7.64 -13.91
C ASP A 95 23.38 -8.23 -13.72
N ALA A 96 24.43 -7.40 -13.57
CA ALA A 96 25.80 -7.85 -13.28
C ALA A 96 25.90 -8.57 -11.92
N ARG A 97 25.10 -8.17 -10.92
CA ARG A 97 24.98 -8.92 -9.66
C ARG A 97 24.27 -10.25 -9.87
N GLU A 98 23.18 -10.29 -10.63
CA GLU A 98 22.45 -11.53 -10.91
C GLU A 98 23.28 -12.55 -11.73
N GLU A 99 24.14 -12.10 -12.64
CA GLU A 99 25.02 -12.97 -13.41
C GLU A 99 25.94 -13.82 -12.54
N ARG A 100 26.35 -13.27 -11.39
CA ARG A 100 27.18 -13.93 -10.39
C ARG A 100 26.39 -14.91 -9.52
N VAL A 101 25.06 -14.89 -9.54
CA VAL A 101 24.23 -15.82 -8.77
C VAL A 101 24.38 -17.23 -9.34
N ARG A 102 24.87 -18.16 -8.50
CA ARG A 102 25.25 -19.52 -8.93
C ARG A 102 24.07 -20.36 -9.41
N LYS A 103 22.93 -20.25 -8.74
CA LYS A 103 21.69 -20.97 -9.09
C LYS A 103 20.78 -19.98 -9.77
N ASN A 104 20.36 -20.29 -10.99
CA ASN A 104 19.38 -19.49 -11.70
C ASN A 104 18.13 -19.32 -10.83
N ILE A 105 17.65 -18.09 -10.77
CA ILE A 105 16.42 -17.73 -10.05
C ILE A 105 15.26 -18.38 -10.79
N LYS A 106 14.47 -19.18 -10.08
CA LYS A 106 13.35 -19.91 -10.64
C LYS A 106 12.08 -19.06 -10.62
N THR A 107 11.10 -19.43 -11.45
CA THR A 107 9.74 -18.89 -11.36
C THR A 107 9.23 -18.90 -9.92
N GLY A 108 8.69 -17.76 -9.46
CA GLY A 108 8.18 -17.56 -8.11
C GLY A 108 9.23 -17.12 -7.07
N GLU A 109 10.52 -17.31 -7.34
CA GLU A 109 11.60 -16.81 -6.47
C GLU A 109 11.78 -15.30 -6.63
N ARG A 110 12.29 -14.65 -5.58
CA ARG A 110 12.51 -13.20 -5.58
C ARG A 110 13.85 -12.84 -6.20
N PHE A 111 13.85 -11.90 -7.13
CA PHE A 111 15.09 -11.43 -7.78
C PHE A 111 15.47 -10.00 -7.39
N ALA A 112 14.50 -9.19 -6.96
CA ALA A 112 14.70 -7.82 -6.53
C ALA A 112 13.74 -7.48 -5.39
N VAL A 113 14.02 -6.38 -4.70
CA VAL A 113 13.23 -5.81 -3.62
C VAL A 113 13.14 -4.30 -3.86
N THR A 114 11.96 -3.75 -3.66
CA THR A 114 11.77 -2.29 -3.59
C THR A 114 11.42 -1.90 -2.17
N GLN A 115 11.91 -0.75 -1.75
CA GLN A 115 11.61 -0.20 -0.44
C GLN A 115 11.29 1.28 -0.51
N VAL A 116 10.27 1.71 0.23
CA VAL A 116 9.80 3.09 0.24
C VAL A 116 9.84 3.65 1.66
N HIS A 117 10.46 4.82 1.80
CA HIS A 117 10.52 5.58 3.05
C HIS A 117 9.97 6.98 2.82
N HIS A 118 8.93 7.34 3.55
CA HIS A 118 8.40 8.69 3.45
C HIS A 118 9.06 9.60 4.47
N LEU A 119 9.23 10.87 4.08
CA LEU A 119 9.67 11.88 5.02
C LEU A 119 8.62 12.06 6.13
N PRO A 120 9.03 12.15 7.41
CA PRO A 120 8.08 12.32 8.50
C PRO A 120 7.33 13.66 8.40
N TRP A 121 6.09 13.71 8.88
CA TRP A 121 5.25 14.92 8.89
C TRP A 121 5.89 16.14 9.57
N SER A 122 6.86 15.90 10.45
CA SER A 122 7.62 16.93 11.17
C SER A 122 8.59 17.72 10.28
N TYR A 123 8.90 17.25 9.08
CA TYR A 123 9.83 17.86 8.15
C TYR A 123 9.14 18.52 6.95
N VAL A 124 7.81 18.47 6.89
CA VAL A 124 7.07 18.90 5.70
C VAL A 124 5.97 19.88 6.02
N GLU A 125 5.70 20.76 5.06
CA GLU A 125 4.59 21.70 5.05
C GLU A 125 3.88 21.64 3.70
N GLU A 126 2.63 22.10 3.64
CA GLU A 126 1.90 22.19 2.38
C GLU A 126 2.62 23.13 1.41
N ASP A 127 2.65 22.75 0.14
CA ASP A 127 3.40 23.47 -0.88
C ASP A 127 2.57 24.48 -1.69
N GLY A 128 1.29 24.62 -1.34
CA GLY A 128 0.30 25.47 -1.98
C GLY A 128 -0.37 24.86 -3.23
N THR A 129 -0.05 23.62 -3.60
CA THR A 129 -0.65 22.92 -4.74
C THR A 129 -1.51 21.74 -4.30
N PHE A 130 -2.53 21.45 -5.10
CA PHE A 130 -3.51 20.41 -4.80
C PHE A 130 -3.69 19.44 -5.97
N TYR A 131 -4.20 18.25 -5.69
CA TYR A 131 -4.60 17.28 -6.71
C TYR A 131 -5.89 16.57 -6.34
N GLN A 132 -6.62 16.14 -7.36
CA GLN A 132 -7.76 15.26 -7.17
C GLN A 132 -7.25 13.81 -7.19
N PRO A 133 -7.31 13.06 -6.07
CA PRO A 133 -6.95 11.65 -6.05
C PRO A 133 -7.92 10.84 -6.93
N ARG A 134 -7.52 9.63 -7.31
CA ARG A 134 -8.35 8.68 -8.06
C ARG A 134 -8.68 7.47 -7.20
N HIS A 135 -9.84 6.88 -7.42
CA HIS A 135 -10.16 5.53 -6.97
C HIS A 135 -9.38 4.49 -7.77
N ARG A 136 -9.40 3.24 -7.29
CA ARG A 136 -8.76 2.07 -7.94
C ARG A 136 -9.16 1.85 -9.40
N ASP A 137 -10.39 2.19 -9.76
CA ASP A 137 -10.89 2.08 -11.14
C ASP A 137 -10.45 3.25 -12.04
N GLY A 138 -9.64 4.18 -11.51
CA GLY A 138 -9.13 5.35 -12.19
C GLY A 138 -10.10 6.54 -12.17
N THR A 139 -11.29 6.42 -11.57
CA THR A 139 -12.24 7.53 -11.49
C THR A 139 -11.77 8.59 -10.48
N PRO A 140 -11.94 9.90 -10.75
CA PRO A 140 -11.58 10.94 -9.78
C PRO A 140 -12.45 10.85 -8.53
N ARG A 141 -11.85 11.04 -7.35
CA ARG A 141 -12.60 11.04 -6.08
C ARG A 141 -13.44 12.30 -5.95
N VAL A 142 -14.67 12.10 -5.46
CA VAL A 142 -15.61 13.16 -5.14
C VAL A 142 -16.15 12.94 -3.73
N ASP A 143 -16.62 14.01 -3.08
CA ASP A 143 -17.29 13.96 -1.79
C ASP A 143 -18.74 13.44 -1.92
N ALA A 144 -19.47 13.37 -0.80
CA ALA A 144 -20.87 12.93 -0.78
C ALA A 144 -21.80 13.82 -1.63
N ALA A 145 -21.44 15.09 -1.87
CA ALA A 145 -22.17 16.03 -2.72
C ALA A 145 -21.78 15.93 -4.21
N GLY A 146 -20.81 15.06 -4.55
CA GLY A 146 -20.29 14.89 -5.90
C GLY A 146 -19.27 15.95 -6.33
N LEU A 147 -18.73 16.74 -5.40
CA LEU A 147 -17.69 17.74 -5.68
C LEU A 147 -16.29 17.10 -5.62
N PRO A 148 -15.32 17.58 -6.43
CA PRO A 148 -13.95 17.08 -6.40
C PRO A 148 -13.30 17.20 -5.01
N VAL A 149 -12.84 16.07 -4.46
CA VAL A 149 -11.95 16.09 -3.30
C VAL A 149 -10.58 16.56 -3.75
N MET A 150 -10.03 17.58 -3.09
CA MET A 150 -8.71 18.13 -3.41
C MET A 150 -7.75 17.92 -2.24
N LEU A 151 -6.63 17.27 -2.50
CA LEU A 151 -5.62 16.99 -1.48
C LEU A 151 -4.37 17.82 -1.69
N PRO A 152 -3.74 18.31 -0.61
CA PRO A 152 -2.51 19.06 -0.69
C PRO A 152 -1.33 18.17 -1.11
N ARG A 153 -0.34 18.80 -1.72
CA ARG A 153 1.02 18.27 -1.81
C ARG A 153 1.91 18.95 -0.78
N TYR A 154 2.95 18.25 -0.38
CA TYR A 154 3.86 18.68 0.66
C TYR A 154 5.27 18.88 0.13
N ARG A 155 5.96 19.88 0.67
CA ARG A 155 7.38 20.14 0.44
C ARG A 155 8.14 20.05 1.76
N VAL A 156 9.46 19.95 1.68
CA VAL A 156 10.31 20.10 2.86
C VAL A 156 10.16 21.51 3.41
N ILE A 157 10.06 21.64 4.74
CA ILE A 157 10.01 22.95 5.41
C ILE A 157 11.29 23.72 5.06
N PRO A 158 11.18 24.98 4.58
CA PRO A 158 12.35 25.81 4.31
C PRO A 158 13.29 25.89 5.51
N GLY A 159 14.57 25.58 5.31
CA GLY A 159 15.58 25.52 6.37
C GLY A 159 15.73 24.15 7.04
N MET A 160 14.99 23.11 6.62
CA MET A 160 15.14 21.72 7.08
C MET A 160 15.66 20.77 5.99
N GLU A 161 16.20 21.30 4.88
CA GLU A 161 16.62 20.51 3.72
C GLU A 161 17.77 19.55 4.03
N ASP A 162 18.71 19.98 4.88
CA ASP A 162 19.85 19.15 5.27
C ASP A 162 19.42 18.04 6.22
N GLU A 163 18.50 18.31 7.16
CA GLU A 163 17.94 17.29 8.04
C GLU A 163 17.06 16.29 7.28
N ALA A 164 16.31 16.74 6.28
CA ALA A 164 15.55 15.87 5.40
C ALA A 164 16.46 14.98 4.54
N ARG A 165 17.58 15.52 4.04
CA ARG A 165 18.59 14.72 3.34
C ARG A 165 19.20 13.67 4.26
N ARG A 166 19.61 14.08 5.47
CA ARG A 166 20.17 13.18 6.48
C ARG A 166 19.21 12.06 6.85
N TYR A 167 17.90 12.36 6.95
CA TYR A 167 16.88 11.33 7.18
C TYR A 167 16.91 10.24 6.10
N PHE A 168 17.02 10.62 4.83
CA PHE A 168 17.08 9.64 3.75
C PHE A 168 18.42 8.89 3.69
N GLU A 169 19.53 9.53 4.06
CA GLU A 169 20.84 8.87 4.20
C GLU A 169 20.80 7.80 5.30
N ASP A 170 20.20 8.12 6.44
CA ASP A 170 20.01 7.18 7.55
C ASP A 170 19.05 6.04 7.14
N CYS A 171 17.99 6.31 6.36
CA CYS A 171 17.17 5.25 5.76
C CYS A 171 17.99 4.29 4.88
N LEU A 172 18.89 4.81 4.04
CA LEU A 172 19.75 3.99 3.18
C LEU A 172 20.76 3.16 3.99
N GLU A 173 21.30 3.72 5.07
CA GLU A 173 22.15 2.98 6.01
C GLU A 173 21.40 1.81 6.65
N PHE A 174 20.17 2.06 7.10
CA PHE A 174 19.33 1.02 7.68
C PHE A 174 19.00 -0.08 6.65
N ASP A 175 18.63 0.29 5.43
CA ASP A 175 18.33 -0.65 4.35
C ASP A 175 19.55 -1.50 4.01
N ALA A 176 20.73 -0.88 3.91
CA ALA A 176 21.98 -1.59 3.71
C ALA A 176 22.25 -2.60 4.84
N ALA A 177 21.99 -2.24 6.10
CA ALA A 177 22.17 -3.14 7.24
C ALA A 177 21.23 -4.37 7.21
N LEU A 178 20.07 -4.27 6.56
CA LEU A 178 19.17 -5.41 6.35
C LEU A 178 19.67 -6.37 5.25
N LEU A 179 20.44 -5.86 4.29
CA LEU A 179 20.91 -6.63 3.15
C LEU A 179 22.11 -7.51 3.51
N PRO A 180 22.14 -8.78 3.07
CA PRO A 180 23.25 -9.69 3.32
C PRO A 180 24.62 -9.22 2.79
N ASP A 181 24.64 -8.38 1.76
CA ASP A 181 25.84 -7.83 1.11
C ASP A 181 25.97 -6.31 1.34
N GLY A 182 25.20 -5.77 2.29
CA GLY A 182 25.24 -4.35 2.63
C GLY A 182 24.75 -3.45 1.49
N GLN A 183 25.35 -2.26 1.44
CA GLN A 183 25.08 -1.22 0.43
C GLN A 183 25.24 -1.74 -1.01
N LYS A 184 26.12 -2.72 -1.25
CA LYS A 184 26.33 -3.30 -2.58
C LYS A 184 25.07 -3.95 -3.16
N GLY A 185 24.14 -4.38 -2.30
CA GLY A 185 22.85 -4.91 -2.72
C GLY A 185 21.89 -3.85 -3.27
N ILE A 186 22.12 -2.56 -3.00
CA ILE A 186 21.30 -1.46 -3.51
C ILE A 186 21.76 -1.12 -4.93
N HIS A 187 20.85 -1.18 -5.91
CA HIS A 187 21.14 -0.88 -7.32
C HIS A 187 21.11 0.62 -7.57
N GLY A 188 20.12 1.29 -7.00
CA GLY A 188 19.88 2.71 -7.13
C GLY A 188 18.64 3.11 -6.36
N TYR A 189 18.44 4.41 -6.22
CA TYR A 189 17.29 4.98 -5.53
C TYR A 189 16.90 6.32 -6.14
N SER A 190 15.70 6.80 -5.80
CA SER A 190 15.27 8.16 -6.08
C SER A 190 14.68 8.78 -4.82
N ILE A 191 15.05 10.03 -4.56
CA ILE A 191 14.31 10.89 -3.62
C ILE A 191 13.35 11.73 -4.46
N GLN A 192 12.05 11.51 -4.27
CA GLN A 192 10.98 12.11 -5.04
C GLN A 192 10.37 13.26 -4.24
N PHE A 193 10.38 14.46 -4.81
CA PHE A 193 9.84 15.71 -4.23
C PHE A 193 8.62 16.22 -5.00
N ASP A 194 8.16 15.47 -5.98
CA ASP A 194 7.12 15.85 -6.92
C ASP A 194 5.80 15.09 -6.69
N GLU A 195 5.62 14.40 -5.57
CA GLU A 195 4.38 13.71 -5.24
C GLU A 195 3.68 14.31 -4.01
N HIS A 196 2.66 13.62 -3.49
CA HIS A 196 1.93 14.04 -2.30
C HIS A 196 2.87 14.35 -1.14
N ARG A 197 3.81 13.44 -0.80
CA ARG A 197 4.79 13.64 0.27
C ARG A 197 6.19 13.23 -0.21
N PRO A 198 7.23 14.02 0.09
CA PRO A 198 8.59 13.64 -0.25
C PRO A 198 8.95 12.25 0.29
N HIS A 199 9.53 11.41 -0.55
CA HIS A 199 9.86 10.04 -0.17
C HIS A 199 11.03 9.49 -0.96
N LEU A 200 11.71 8.50 -0.38
CA LEU A 200 12.78 7.73 -0.96
C LEU A 200 12.22 6.40 -1.47
N GLN A 201 12.54 6.05 -2.71
CA GLN A 201 12.27 4.74 -3.29
C GLN A 201 13.58 4.07 -3.69
N VAL A 202 13.84 2.89 -3.14
CA VAL A 202 15.10 2.13 -3.28
C VAL A 202 14.83 0.85 -4.07
N LEU A 203 15.69 0.54 -5.04
CA LEU A 203 15.72 -0.76 -5.72
C LEU A 203 16.97 -1.54 -5.31
N MET A 204 16.79 -2.77 -4.85
CA MET A 204 17.88 -3.60 -4.32
C MET A 204 17.70 -5.10 -4.58
N ASP A 205 18.72 -5.90 -4.26
CA ASP A 205 18.66 -7.36 -4.17
C ASP A 205 19.20 -7.86 -2.82
N ALA A 206 18.81 -9.08 -2.46
CA ALA A 206 19.29 -9.75 -1.26
C ALA A 206 20.39 -10.78 -1.57
N TYR A 207 21.14 -10.62 -2.66
CA TYR A 207 22.22 -11.55 -3.00
C TYR A 207 23.40 -11.38 -2.03
N TYR A 208 24.17 -12.44 -1.81
CA TYR A 208 25.36 -12.39 -0.96
C TYR A 208 26.51 -13.21 -1.54
N GLY A 209 27.73 -12.82 -1.17
CA GLY A 209 28.96 -13.53 -1.52
C GLY A 209 28.92 -14.99 -1.07
N ALA A 210 29.01 -15.89 -2.04
CA ALA A 210 29.08 -17.33 -1.87
C ALA A 210 30.23 -17.89 -2.73
N PRO A 211 31.48 -17.49 -2.42
CA PRO A 211 32.64 -17.81 -3.23
C PRO A 211 32.80 -19.32 -3.37
N THR A 212 33.18 -19.75 -4.57
CA THR A 212 33.51 -21.15 -4.85
C THR A 212 35.01 -21.28 -5.11
N LYS A 213 35.55 -22.51 -5.04
CA LYS A 213 36.96 -22.77 -5.39
C LYS A 213 37.35 -22.30 -6.80
N LYS A 214 36.39 -22.14 -7.72
CA LYS A 214 36.61 -21.80 -9.12
C LYS A 214 36.32 -20.33 -9.45
N ASP A 215 35.57 -19.65 -8.61
CA ASP A 215 35.07 -18.30 -8.86
C ASP A 215 34.73 -17.64 -7.52
N ALA A 216 35.54 -16.64 -7.16
CA ALA A 216 35.46 -15.91 -5.90
C ALA A 216 34.32 -14.87 -5.89
N GLU A 217 33.78 -14.54 -7.06
CA GLU A 217 32.71 -13.53 -7.18
C GLU A 217 31.32 -14.16 -7.17
N LYS A 218 31.20 -15.49 -7.08
CA LYS A 218 29.91 -16.16 -7.02
C LYS A 218 29.06 -15.69 -5.85
N MET A 219 27.77 -15.59 -6.13
CA MET A 219 26.75 -15.17 -5.19
C MET A 219 25.64 -16.21 -5.04
N GLU A 220 24.89 -16.11 -3.95
CA GLU A 220 23.64 -16.84 -3.74
C GLU A 220 22.50 -15.87 -3.46
N ASN A 221 21.28 -16.31 -3.77
CA ASN A 221 20.08 -15.55 -3.44
C ASN A 221 19.77 -15.68 -1.94
N GLY A 222 19.91 -14.57 -1.21
CA GLY A 222 19.68 -14.48 0.23
C GLY A 222 18.33 -13.91 0.63
N TYR A 223 17.34 -13.85 -0.27
CA TYR A 223 16.03 -13.27 0.07
C TYR A 223 15.42 -13.91 1.32
N SER A 224 15.46 -15.24 1.44
CA SER A 224 14.94 -15.90 2.64
C SER A 224 15.71 -15.56 3.91
N ARG A 225 17.01 -15.27 3.80
CA ARG A 225 17.85 -14.88 4.94
C ARG A 225 17.51 -13.46 5.41
N ALA A 226 17.33 -12.53 4.47
CA ALA A 226 16.97 -11.15 4.78
C ALA A 226 15.49 -11.01 5.18
N PHE A 227 14.57 -11.47 4.33
CA PHE A 227 13.16 -11.12 4.41
C PHE A 227 12.21 -12.33 4.56
N GLY A 228 12.71 -13.55 4.34
CA GLY A 228 11.92 -14.78 4.50
C GLY A 228 12.23 -15.53 5.79
N SER A 229 11.83 -16.80 5.82
CA SER A 229 12.27 -17.78 6.83
C SER A 229 13.47 -18.56 6.27
N HIS A 230 14.52 -18.69 7.08
CA HIS A 230 15.75 -19.36 6.71
C HIS A 230 16.25 -20.28 7.83
N ARG A 231 16.91 -21.38 7.44
CA ARG A 231 17.42 -22.40 8.39
C ARG A 231 18.43 -21.86 9.41
N SER A 232 19.07 -20.73 9.12
CA SER A 232 20.06 -20.09 9.99
C SER A 232 19.48 -18.97 10.85
N ASP A 233 18.18 -18.71 10.76
CA ASP A 233 17.53 -17.67 11.58
C ASP A 233 17.55 -18.06 13.06
N ARG A 234 17.63 -17.06 13.94
CA ARG A 234 17.56 -17.31 15.39
C ARG A 234 16.27 -18.04 15.77
N LEU A 235 16.37 -18.87 16.79
CA LEU A 235 15.20 -19.47 17.41
C LEU A 235 14.54 -18.43 18.32
N VAL A 236 13.24 -18.26 18.16
CA VAL A 236 12.41 -17.35 18.96
C VAL A 236 11.27 -18.13 19.59
N PRO A 237 10.76 -17.70 20.76
CA PRO A 237 9.66 -18.37 21.41
C PRO A 237 8.39 -18.31 20.56
N ALA A 238 7.81 -19.47 20.28
CA ALA A 238 6.60 -19.59 19.49
C ALA A 238 5.42 -18.96 20.25
N ALA A 239 4.58 -18.27 19.49
CA ALA A 239 3.37 -17.65 19.99
C ALA A 239 2.30 -17.74 18.90
N THR A 240 1.03 -17.80 19.30
CA THR A 240 -0.11 -17.64 18.40
C THR A 240 -0.12 -16.23 17.78
N ASP A 241 -0.97 -16.00 16.78
CA ASP A 241 -1.12 -14.66 16.18
C ASP A 241 -1.60 -13.61 17.21
N GLU A 242 -2.30 -14.04 18.25
CA GLU A 242 -2.72 -13.24 19.42
C GLU A 242 -1.60 -13.01 20.44
N GLY A 243 -0.38 -13.49 20.18
CA GLY A 243 0.76 -13.32 21.08
C GLY A 243 0.83 -14.30 22.25
N LYS A 244 -0.07 -15.29 22.35
CA LYS A 244 -0.04 -16.30 23.43
C LYS A 244 1.09 -17.30 23.21
N ALA A 245 1.89 -17.55 24.24
CA ALA A 245 3.01 -18.50 24.17
C ALA A 245 2.51 -19.92 23.81
N ILE A 246 3.24 -20.59 22.90
CA ILE A 246 3.00 -21.99 22.54
C ILE A 246 4.01 -22.86 23.28
N PHE A 247 3.55 -23.93 23.91
CA PHE A 247 4.37 -24.86 24.67
C PHE A 247 4.43 -26.24 23.99
N ASN A 248 5.52 -26.96 24.21
CA ASN A 248 5.66 -28.37 23.87
C ASN A 248 4.89 -29.24 24.88
N ALA A 249 4.72 -30.54 24.57
CA ALA A 249 4.04 -31.48 25.45
C ALA A 249 4.72 -31.67 26.83
N ASP A 250 6.03 -31.36 26.92
CA ASP A 250 6.82 -31.41 28.15
C ASP A 250 6.72 -30.11 29.00
N GLY A 251 5.88 -29.15 28.59
CA GLY A 251 5.69 -27.88 29.28
C GLY A 251 6.76 -26.82 28.97
N THR A 252 7.77 -27.12 28.15
CA THR A 252 8.77 -26.13 27.72
C THR A 252 8.21 -25.23 26.62
N GLN A 253 8.64 -23.97 26.56
CA GLN A 253 8.19 -23.07 25.50
C GLN A 253 8.72 -23.52 24.15
N LYS A 254 7.81 -23.70 23.18
CA LYS A 254 8.18 -24.14 21.83
C LYS A 254 9.02 -23.06 21.17
N MET A 255 10.15 -23.43 20.59
CA MET A 255 11.02 -22.50 19.86
C MET A 255 10.87 -22.72 18.36
N VAL A 256 10.69 -21.64 17.60
CA VAL A 256 10.58 -21.67 16.14
C VAL A 256 11.61 -20.75 15.51
N ARG A 257 12.00 -21.04 14.27
CA ARG A 257 12.82 -20.10 13.48
C ARG A 257 12.01 -18.82 13.28
N GLU A 258 12.69 -17.68 13.39
CA GLU A 258 12.07 -16.38 13.16
C GLU A 258 11.57 -16.26 11.71
N GLY A 259 10.25 -16.39 11.52
CA GLY A 259 9.62 -16.25 10.22
C GLY A 259 9.53 -14.81 9.73
N ASN A 260 9.14 -14.64 8.47
CA ASN A 260 8.98 -13.36 7.77
C ASN A 260 8.21 -12.32 8.60
N LYS A 261 6.97 -12.61 9.05
CA LYS A 261 6.13 -11.67 9.82
C LYS A 261 6.88 -11.09 11.03
N ARG A 262 7.61 -11.95 11.77
CA ARG A 262 8.39 -11.54 12.95
C ARG A 262 9.63 -10.72 12.59
N LYS A 263 10.31 -11.04 11.47
CA LYS A 263 11.43 -10.22 10.97
C LYS A 263 10.96 -8.81 10.64
N PHE A 264 9.87 -8.66 9.88
CA PHE A 264 9.34 -7.33 9.56
C PHE A 264 8.89 -6.56 10.80
N SER A 265 8.17 -7.18 11.74
CA SER A 265 7.83 -6.52 13.00
C SER A 265 9.06 -6.08 13.79
N ARG A 266 10.15 -6.87 13.75
CA ARG A 266 11.43 -6.46 14.33
C ARG A 266 12.06 -5.31 13.57
N TYR A 267 12.17 -5.39 12.24
CA TYR A 267 12.80 -4.36 11.42
C TYR A 267 12.10 -3.01 11.54
N HIS A 268 10.76 -2.98 11.60
CA HIS A 268 10.04 -1.74 11.87
C HIS A 268 10.38 -1.13 13.23
N ARG A 269 10.52 -1.96 14.28
CA ARG A 269 10.91 -1.49 15.61
C ARG A 269 12.36 -0.98 15.60
N GLU A 270 13.28 -1.76 15.04
CA GLU A 270 14.70 -1.40 14.93
C GLU A 270 14.91 -0.14 14.10
N PHE A 271 14.15 0.03 13.01
CA PHE A 271 14.16 1.24 12.18
C PHE A 271 13.76 2.46 13.00
N LYS A 272 12.62 2.41 13.70
CA LYS A 272 12.17 3.53 14.54
C LYS A 272 13.18 3.86 15.63
N SER A 273 13.74 2.85 16.31
CA SER A 273 14.80 3.06 17.30
C SER A 273 16.02 3.74 16.67
N PHE A 274 16.50 3.24 15.54
CA PHE A 274 17.64 3.79 14.81
C PHE A 274 17.41 5.25 14.39
N MET A 275 16.23 5.59 13.88
CA MET A 275 15.91 6.96 13.49
C MET A 275 15.86 7.90 14.70
N VAL A 276 15.33 7.46 15.85
CA VAL A 276 15.35 8.25 17.09
C VAL A 276 16.77 8.45 17.61
N GLU A 277 17.57 7.39 17.62
CA GLU A 277 18.98 7.43 18.04
C GLU A 277 19.82 8.35 17.13
N SER A 278 19.49 8.42 15.85
CA SER A 278 20.10 9.33 14.88
C SER A 278 19.63 10.78 15.01
N GLY A 279 18.66 11.05 15.89
CA GLY A 279 18.19 12.39 16.25
C GLY A 279 16.95 12.85 15.51
N HIS A 280 16.26 11.96 14.78
CA HIS A 280 15.04 12.32 14.05
C HIS A 280 13.82 12.38 14.97
N GLN A 281 12.95 13.35 14.72
CA GLN A 281 11.68 13.50 15.45
C GLN A 281 10.62 12.53 14.92
N VAL A 282 10.79 11.25 15.24
CA VAL A 282 9.87 10.18 14.81
C VAL A 282 9.17 9.52 15.99
N GLU A 283 7.98 8.98 15.75
CA GLU A 283 7.22 8.24 16.75
C GLU A 283 7.81 6.84 17.02
N LEU A 284 8.12 6.56 18.28
CA LEU A 284 8.68 5.28 18.71
C LEU A 284 7.62 4.16 18.77
N GLU A 285 6.40 4.49 19.19
CA GLU A 285 5.36 3.49 19.45
C GLU A 285 4.75 2.91 18.17
N ARG A 286 4.33 1.65 18.25
CA ARG A 286 3.64 0.94 17.17
C ARG A 286 2.15 1.19 17.33
N ASP A 287 1.56 1.97 16.42
CA ASP A 287 0.11 2.14 16.36
C ASP A 287 -0.54 0.84 15.86
N GLU A 288 -1.12 0.05 16.77
CA GLU A 288 -1.67 -1.28 16.48
C GLU A 288 -2.88 -1.23 15.52
N LEU A 289 -3.67 -0.15 15.55
CA LEU A 289 -4.83 0.06 14.67
C LEU A 289 -4.42 0.36 13.22
N ARG A 290 -3.29 1.03 13.04
CA ARG A 290 -2.77 1.47 11.73
C ARG A 290 -1.66 0.58 11.16
N HIS A 291 -1.05 -0.30 11.97
CA HIS A 291 0.10 -1.13 11.58
C HIS A 291 -0.27 -2.52 11.06
N ASP A 292 -1.45 -3.05 11.38
CA ASP A 292 -1.87 -4.39 10.92
C ASP A 292 -2.60 -4.38 9.57
N ARG A 293 -2.80 -3.20 8.98
CA ARG A 293 -3.28 -3.09 7.60
C ARG A 293 -2.08 -3.03 6.66
N LYS A 294 -1.83 -4.12 5.94
CA LYS A 294 -1.07 -4.05 4.68
C LYS A 294 -1.97 -3.36 3.66
N LEU A 295 -2.09 -2.04 3.78
CA LEU A 295 -2.76 -1.22 2.78
C LEU A 295 -1.84 -1.22 1.55
N GLU A 296 -2.32 -1.67 0.40
CA GLU A 296 -1.60 -1.44 -0.86
C GLU A 296 -1.42 0.08 -1.06
N HIS A 297 -0.49 0.52 -1.93
CA HIS A 297 -0.20 1.95 -2.12
C HIS A 297 -1.46 2.81 -2.37
N GLU A 298 -2.45 2.23 -3.05
CA GLU A 298 -3.77 2.83 -3.28
C GLU A 298 -4.64 2.86 -2.01
N ASP A 299 -4.64 1.80 -1.19
CA ASP A 299 -5.40 1.76 0.06
C ASP A 299 -4.81 2.70 1.14
N PHE A 300 -3.48 2.96 1.12
CA PHE A 300 -2.85 3.94 2.00
C PHE A 300 -3.22 5.35 1.58
N LYS A 301 -3.24 5.64 0.26
CA LYS A 301 -3.79 6.88 -0.27
C LYS A 301 -5.24 6.99 0.19
N ASP A 302 -6.06 5.98 -0.03
CA ASP A 302 -7.48 6.02 0.31
C ASP A 302 -7.73 6.26 1.80
N TRP A 303 -7.00 5.59 2.71
CA TRP A 303 -7.13 5.81 4.15
C TRP A 303 -6.55 7.15 4.62
N ALA A 304 -5.37 7.56 4.12
CA ALA A 304 -4.79 8.85 4.47
C ALA A 304 -5.64 10.01 3.94
N ASN A 305 -6.23 9.84 2.76
CA ASN A 305 -7.16 10.77 2.15
C ASN A 305 -8.50 10.78 2.89
N GLU A 306 -9.03 9.63 3.31
CA GLU A 306 -10.23 9.56 4.17
C GLU A 306 -10.00 10.26 5.50
N MET A 307 -8.83 10.07 6.13
CA MET A 307 -8.48 10.81 7.35
C MET A 307 -8.37 12.31 7.08
N LEU A 308 -7.81 12.74 5.95
CA LEU A 308 -7.70 14.16 5.59
C LEU A 308 -9.06 14.78 5.24
N ILE A 309 -9.95 14.04 4.56
CA ILE A 309 -11.32 14.45 4.26
C ILE A 309 -12.07 14.63 5.58
N LEU A 310 -11.97 13.65 6.50
CA LEU A 310 -12.58 13.75 7.82
C LEU A 310 -12.01 14.92 8.64
N GLU A 311 -10.71 15.20 8.53
CA GLU A 311 -10.06 16.33 9.19
C GLU A 311 -10.51 17.68 8.58
N GLN A 312 -10.67 17.76 7.26
CA GLN A 312 -11.25 18.92 6.58
C GLN A 312 -12.72 19.14 6.97
N GLU A 313 -13.53 18.08 6.99
CA GLU A 313 -14.93 18.15 7.44
C GLU A 313 -15.03 18.59 8.91
N THR A 314 -14.10 18.16 9.77
CA THR A 314 -14.08 18.62 11.17
C THR A 314 -13.67 20.09 11.30
N VAL A 315 -12.71 20.56 10.50
CA VAL A 315 -12.33 21.98 10.46
C VAL A 315 -13.47 22.85 9.91
N GLU A 316 -14.20 22.41 8.89
CA GLU A 316 -15.38 23.11 8.39
C GLU A 316 -16.48 23.21 9.46
N ILE A 317 -16.72 22.13 10.22
CA ILE A 317 -17.65 22.14 11.36
C ILE A 317 -17.20 23.12 12.45
N GLU A 318 -15.90 23.24 12.73
CA GLU A 318 -15.36 24.21 13.70
C GLU A 318 -15.49 25.65 13.21
N VAL A 319 -15.23 25.91 11.92
CA VAL A 319 -15.43 27.23 11.30
C VAL A 319 -16.90 27.62 11.30
N ASP A 320 -17.81 26.70 10.99
CA ASP A 320 -19.25 26.93 11.07
C ASP A 320 -19.70 27.22 12.50
N ARG A 321 -19.14 26.53 13.51
CA ARG A 321 -19.38 26.84 14.92
C ARG A 321 -18.89 28.24 15.30
N GLU A 322 -17.72 28.66 14.82
CA GLU A 322 -17.17 29.99 15.10
C GLU A 322 -17.98 31.10 14.40
N GLN A 323 -18.42 30.87 13.16
CA GLN A 323 -19.32 31.80 12.44
C GLN A 323 -20.70 31.91 13.10
N VAL A 324 -21.24 30.81 13.62
CA VAL A 324 -22.48 30.82 14.40
C VAL A 324 -22.28 31.60 15.69
N ALA A 325 -21.18 31.38 16.42
CA ALA A 325 -20.85 32.12 17.64
C ALA A 325 -20.70 33.63 17.39
N GLN A 326 -20.01 34.03 16.31
CA GLN A 326 -19.86 35.44 15.92
C GLN A 326 -21.21 36.08 15.54
N ARG A 327 -22.08 35.35 14.83
CA ARG A 327 -23.42 35.84 14.49
C ARG A 327 -24.33 35.99 15.72
N THR A 328 -24.20 35.11 16.71
CA THR A 328 -24.92 35.25 17.99
C THR A 328 -24.49 36.51 18.73
N LEU A 329 -23.19 36.82 18.78
CA LEU A 329 -22.69 38.06 19.39
C LEU A 329 -23.24 39.32 18.70
N VAL A 330 -23.37 39.30 17.37
CA VAL A 330 -23.94 40.43 16.60
C VAL A 330 -25.44 40.61 16.88
N VAL A 331 -26.20 39.54 17.06
CA VAL A 331 -27.63 39.61 17.41
C VAL A 331 -27.82 40.22 18.81
N ASP A 332 -27.01 39.79 19.80
CA ASP A 332 -27.06 40.34 21.15
C ASP A 332 -26.63 41.82 21.18
N GLU A 333 -25.63 42.22 20.38
CA GLU A 333 -25.18 43.61 20.26
C GLU A 333 -26.26 44.52 19.66
N ILE A 334 -26.98 44.05 18.64
CA ILE A 334 -28.11 44.79 18.05
C ILE A 334 -29.23 45.00 19.07
N ALA A 335 -29.58 43.96 19.84
CA ALA A 335 -30.61 44.05 20.88
C ALA A 335 -30.21 45.03 22.00
N LEU A 336 -28.96 44.96 22.48
CA LEU A 336 -28.43 45.88 23.50
C LEU A 336 -28.39 47.34 22.99
N SER A 337 -28.02 47.56 21.73
CA SER A 337 -28.02 48.89 21.11
C SER A 337 -29.43 49.48 20.98
N ALA A 338 -30.43 48.65 20.69
CA ALA A 338 -31.83 49.07 20.60
C ALA A 338 -32.37 49.49 21.98
N ILE A 339 -32.07 48.72 23.04
CA ILE A 339 -32.43 49.07 24.42
C ILE A 339 -31.78 50.39 24.85
N ALA A 340 -30.49 50.57 24.60
CA ALA A 340 -29.78 51.81 24.92
C ALA A 340 -30.37 53.03 24.16
N THR A 341 -30.84 52.83 22.93
CA THR A 341 -31.49 53.87 22.13
C THR A 341 -32.86 54.25 22.72
N ALA A 342 -33.63 53.26 23.19
CA ALA A 342 -34.90 53.48 23.86
C ALA A 342 -34.72 54.29 25.16
N GLU A 343 -33.76 53.92 26.00
CA GLU A 343 -33.43 54.63 27.25
C GLU A 343 -32.98 56.07 26.99
N ARG A 344 -32.15 56.29 25.97
CA ARG A 344 -31.70 57.63 25.58
C ARG A 344 -32.86 58.51 25.10
N THR A 345 -33.81 57.92 24.38
CA THR A 345 -34.99 58.62 23.87
C THR A 345 -35.91 59.08 25.01
N GLU A 346 -36.12 58.22 26.02
CA GLU A 346 -36.88 58.58 27.22
C GLU A 346 -36.17 59.68 28.04
N LEU A 347 -34.85 59.58 28.21
CA LEU A 347 -34.07 60.59 28.92
C LEU A 347 -34.10 61.96 28.23
N GLU A 348 -34.01 61.99 26.89
CA GLU A 348 -34.09 63.23 26.12
C GLU A 348 -35.49 63.86 26.21
N ALA A 349 -36.54 63.04 26.21
CA ALA A 349 -37.91 63.50 26.41
C ALA A 349 -38.15 64.08 27.80
N ASP A 350 -37.55 63.49 28.86
CA ASP A 350 -37.61 64.03 30.22
C ASP A 350 -36.98 65.43 30.31
N LEU A 351 -35.83 65.63 29.67
CA LEU A 351 -35.16 66.93 29.60
C LEU A 351 -35.99 67.96 28.84
N LEU A 352 -36.58 67.56 27.71
CA LEU A 352 -37.45 68.42 26.89
C LEU A 352 -38.75 68.79 27.63
N ALA A 353 -39.35 67.84 28.35
CA ALA A 353 -40.55 68.05 29.16
C ALA A 353 -40.28 69.01 30.34
N ALA A 354 -39.15 68.85 31.03
CA ALA A 354 -38.72 69.80 32.07
C ALA A 354 -38.52 71.21 31.50
N GLY A 355 -37.93 71.33 30.30
CA GLY A 355 -37.79 72.60 29.60
C GLY A 355 -39.13 73.20 29.15
N ALA A 356 -40.11 72.37 28.75
CA ALA A 356 -41.47 72.81 28.40
C ALA A 356 -42.22 73.34 29.62
N GLU A 357 -42.11 72.67 30.76
CA GLU A 357 -42.68 73.12 32.02
C GLU A 357 -42.07 74.46 32.47
N GLU A 358 -40.75 74.62 32.35
CA GLU A 358 -40.06 75.88 32.67
C GLU A 358 -40.48 77.02 31.74
N ARG A 359 -40.59 76.78 30.42
CA ARG A 359 -41.13 77.75 29.45
C ARG A 359 -42.57 78.13 29.78
N GLY A 360 -43.40 77.18 30.20
CA GLY A 360 -44.77 77.42 30.65
C GLY A 360 -44.82 78.26 31.93
N TYR A 361 -43.94 77.98 32.89
CA TYR A 361 -43.78 78.75 34.12
C TYR A 361 -43.39 80.20 33.84
N ARG A 362 -42.40 80.44 32.97
CA ARG A 362 -41.98 81.79 32.55
C ARG A 362 -43.11 82.54 31.82
N ARG A 363 -43.85 81.87 30.94
CA ARG A 363 -45.01 82.46 30.24
C ARG A 363 -46.12 82.88 31.21
N GLY A 364 -46.42 82.04 32.22
CA GLY A 364 -47.41 82.33 33.27
C GLY A 364 -47.06 83.51 34.18
N MET A 365 -45.78 83.90 34.28
CA MET A 365 -45.36 85.13 34.98
C MET A 365 -45.68 86.41 34.18
N SER A 366 -45.92 86.32 32.86
CA SER A 366 -46.20 87.46 31.96
C SER A 366 -47.66 87.61 31.54
N LYS A 367 -48.42 86.51 31.46
CA LYS A 367 -49.86 86.43 31.14
C LYS A 367 -50.47 85.30 31.96
N GLY A 368 -51.36 85.60 32.91
CA GLY A 368 -52.20 84.62 33.64
C GLY A 368 -51.44 83.42 34.26
N ARG A 369 -51.12 83.49 35.56
CA ARG A 369 -50.31 82.48 36.28
C ARG A 369 -50.76 81.01 36.13
N SER A 370 -52.05 80.75 35.96
CA SER A 370 -52.61 79.40 35.87
C SER A 370 -52.52 78.79 34.47
N GLU A 371 -52.81 79.57 33.43
CA GLU A 371 -52.95 79.08 32.06
C GLU A 371 -51.59 78.71 31.44
N GLY A 372 -50.56 79.54 31.62
CA GLY A 372 -49.22 79.26 31.10
C GLY A 372 -48.56 78.02 31.73
N ARG A 373 -48.79 77.78 33.03
CA ARG A 373 -48.29 76.58 33.71
C ARG A 373 -49.04 75.32 33.30
N ALA A 374 -50.37 75.42 33.15
CA ALA A 374 -51.18 74.30 32.69
C ALA A 374 -50.84 73.91 31.24
N ALA A 375 -50.50 74.87 30.38
CA ALA A 375 -50.05 74.61 29.02
C ALA A 375 -48.67 73.94 28.98
N GLY A 376 -47.70 74.42 29.78
CA GLY A 376 -46.35 73.81 29.84
C GLY A 376 -46.33 72.38 30.38
N ARG A 377 -47.19 72.07 31.37
CA ARG A 377 -47.35 70.68 31.85
C ARG A 377 -47.98 69.77 30.81
N ARG A 378 -49.02 70.23 30.11
CA ARG A 378 -49.64 69.44 29.02
C ARG A 378 -48.64 69.17 27.90
N GLU A 379 -47.89 70.18 27.48
CA GLU A 379 -46.81 70.04 26.48
C GLU A 379 -45.76 69.02 26.97
N GLY A 380 -45.36 69.07 28.24
CA GLY A 380 -44.42 68.10 28.82
C GLY A 380 -44.97 66.67 28.90
N GLU A 381 -46.24 66.50 29.30
CA GLU A 381 -46.93 65.19 29.34
C GLU A 381 -47.09 64.59 27.94
N GLU A 382 -47.40 65.40 26.94
CA GLU A 382 -47.50 64.97 25.53
C GLU A 382 -46.14 64.51 24.98
N ILE A 383 -45.05 65.23 25.31
CA ILE A 383 -43.69 64.87 24.92
C ILE A 383 -43.27 63.53 25.55
N LYS A 384 -43.50 63.35 26.86
CA LYS A 384 -43.18 62.09 27.56
C LYS A 384 -43.98 60.92 27.00
N SER A 385 -45.29 61.08 26.85
CA SER A 385 -46.18 60.02 26.33
C SER A 385 -45.85 59.63 24.88
N ALA A 386 -45.37 60.56 24.07
CA ALA A 386 -44.92 60.25 22.71
C ALA A 386 -43.60 59.46 22.71
N ALA A 387 -42.68 59.81 23.60
CA ALA A 387 -41.38 59.15 23.73
C ALA A 387 -41.49 57.74 24.34
N GLU A 388 -42.30 57.56 25.39
CA GLU A 388 -42.59 56.24 25.99
C GLU A 388 -43.13 55.27 24.94
N ARG A 389 -44.09 55.72 24.12
CA ARG A 389 -44.63 54.90 23.01
C ARG A 389 -43.61 54.60 21.91
N ALA A 390 -42.61 55.45 21.71
CA ALA A 390 -41.55 55.19 20.74
C ALA A 390 -40.49 54.22 21.29
N ALA A 391 -40.15 54.37 22.57
CA ALA A 391 -39.24 53.48 23.28
C ALA A 391 -39.84 52.07 23.43
N GLU A 392 -41.13 51.96 23.76
CA GLU A 392 -41.87 50.69 23.81
C GLU A 392 -41.82 49.95 22.46
N ARG A 393 -42.14 50.63 21.35
CA ARG A 393 -42.00 50.04 20.00
C ARG A 393 -40.59 49.54 19.68
N THR A 394 -39.57 50.29 20.13
CA THR A 394 -38.17 49.92 19.91
C THR A 394 -37.77 48.68 20.71
N ARG A 395 -38.30 48.54 21.94
CA ARG A 395 -38.11 47.34 22.77
C ARG A 395 -38.85 46.14 22.19
N ASP A 396 -40.09 46.31 21.75
CA ASP A 396 -40.88 45.26 21.10
C ASP A 396 -40.21 44.74 19.82
N GLU A 397 -39.63 45.62 19.01
CA GLU A 397 -38.86 45.24 17.82
C GLU A 397 -37.60 44.44 18.18
N ALA A 398 -36.88 44.82 19.25
CA ALA A 398 -35.71 44.09 19.73
C ALA A 398 -36.08 42.69 20.26
N ASP A 399 -37.15 42.59 21.04
CA ASP A 399 -37.66 41.32 21.58
C ASP A 399 -38.10 40.37 20.44
N MET A 400 -38.76 40.90 19.40
CA MET A 400 -39.14 40.12 18.22
C MET A 400 -37.90 39.59 17.45
N ILE A 401 -36.84 40.38 17.34
CA ILE A 401 -35.59 39.96 16.68
C ILE A 401 -34.92 38.83 17.49
N LEU A 402 -34.89 38.94 18.82
CA LEU A 402 -34.39 37.90 19.70
C LEU A 402 -35.21 36.62 19.60
N GLU A 403 -36.55 36.72 19.60
CA GLU A 403 -37.42 35.55 19.50
C GLU A 403 -37.28 34.83 18.14
N LEU A 404 -37.15 35.58 17.04
CA LEU A 404 -36.87 35.01 15.72
C LEU A 404 -35.51 34.32 15.67
N ALA A 405 -34.49 34.90 16.29
CA ALA A 405 -33.17 34.31 16.39
C ALA A 405 -33.17 33.01 17.22
N GLU A 406 -33.91 32.97 18.33
CA GLU A 406 -34.07 31.75 19.14
C GLU A 406 -34.80 30.64 18.39
N ARG A 407 -35.86 30.97 17.63
CA ARG A 407 -36.58 29.98 16.81
C ARG A 407 -35.69 29.40 15.73
N GLU A 408 -34.92 30.24 15.06
CA GLU A 408 -33.99 29.79 14.02
C GLU A 408 -32.83 28.97 14.61
N ARG A 409 -32.39 29.28 15.84
CA ARG A 409 -31.42 28.47 16.58
C ARG A 409 -31.97 27.08 16.86
N ARG A 410 -33.19 26.97 17.42
CA ARG A 410 -33.84 25.67 17.68
C ARG A 410 -34.01 24.86 16.41
N ARG A 411 -34.46 25.49 15.32
CA ARG A 411 -34.62 24.84 14.01
C ARG A 411 -33.32 24.20 13.53
N ARG A 412 -32.19 24.88 13.70
CA ARG A 412 -30.87 24.37 13.29
C ARG A 412 -30.30 23.33 14.24
N ASP A 413 -30.54 23.47 15.55
CA ASP A 413 -30.16 22.44 16.53
C ASP A 413 -30.92 21.14 16.24
N ASP A 414 -32.20 21.24 15.87
CA ASP A 414 -33.03 20.11 15.43
C ASP A 414 -32.50 19.49 14.12
N GLU A 415 -32.16 20.30 13.10
CA GLU A 415 -31.53 19.83 11.85
C GLU A 415 -30.18 19.14 12.09
N TYR A 416 -29.37 19.66 13.03
CA TYR A 416 -28.09 19.06 13.40
C TYR A 416 -28.27 17.70 14.10
N ILE A 417 -29.25 17.60 15.01
CA ILE A 417 -29.59 16.33 15.68
C ILE A 417 -30.07 15.30 14.67
N GLU A 418 -30.91 15.70 13.71
CA GLU A 418 -31.41 14.82 12.65
C GLU A 418 -30.25 14.32 11.77
N ARG A 419 -29.36 15.21 11.34
CA ARG A 419 -28.18 14.85 10.54
C ARG A 419 -27.21 13.93 11.30
N MET A 420 -27.01 14.15 12.60
CA MET A 420 -26.20 13.25 13.42
C MET A 420 -26.85 11.87 13.60
N SER A 421 -28.18 11.80 13.68
CA SER A 421 -28.91 10.53 13.70
C SER A 421 -28.76 9.76 12.39
N GLU A 422 -28.79 10.44 11.24
CA GLU A 422 -28.55 9.82 9.93
C GLU A 422 -27.12 9.25 9.83
N VAL A 423 -26.12 9.99 10.32
CA VAL A 423 -24.72 9.54 10.37
C VAL A 423 -24.57 8.31 11.28
N ASP A 424 -25.24 8.27 12.43
CA ASP A 424 -25.22 7.11 13.34
C ASP A 424 -25.91 5.88 12.70
N GLU A 425 -26.99 6.08 11.93
CA GLU A 425 -27.65 5.02 11.17
C GLU A 425 -26.77 4.50 10.01
N GLU A 426 -26.09 5.37 9.29
CA GLU A 426 -25.13 5.00 8.25
C GLU A 426 -23.91 4.26 8.85
N ALA A 427 -23.38 4.73 9.97
CA ALA A 427 -22.30 4.07 10.69
C ALA A 427 -22.71 2.67 11.16
N ALA A 428 -23.95 2.50 11.61
CA ALA A 428 -24.51 1.20 11.95
C ALA A 428 -24.66 0.29 10.71
N ALA A 429 -25.10 0.83 9.57
CA ALA A 429 -25.21 0.10 8.31
C ALA A 429 -23.82 -0.35 7.80
N VAL A 430 -22.81 0.52 7.88
CA VAL A 430 -21.41 0.20 7.56
C VAL A 430 -20.87 -0.89 8.48
N ALA A 431 -21.18 -0.85 9.78
CA ALA A 431 -20.77 -1.89 10.73
C ALA A 431 -21.40 -3.26 10.41
N VAL A 432 -22.66 -3.29 9.97
CA VAL A 432 -23.34 -4.51 9.51
C VAL A 432 -22.70 -5.03 8.20
N ALA A 433 -22.46 -4.14 7.24
CA ALA A 433 -21.79 -4.51 5.99
C ALA A 433 -20.38 -5.08 6.25
N ARG A 434 -19.63 -4.47 7.17
CA ARG A 434 -18.30 -4.92 7.58
C ARG A 434 -18.32 -6.32 8.18
N ARG A 435 -19.27 -6.64 9.08
CA ARG A 435 -19.45 -8.02 9.58
C ARG A 435 -19.70 -9.01 8.45
N SER A 436 -20.52 -8.64 7.46
CA SER A 436 -20.77 -9.52 6.31
C SER A 436 -19.51 -9.76 5.45
N VAL A 437 -18.63 -8.76 5.32
CA VAL A 437 -17.33 -8.92 4.66
C VAL A 437 -16.37 -9.77 5.49
N ASP A 438 -16.33 -9.58 6.80
CA ASP A 438 -15.50 -10.37 7.71
C ASP A 438 -15.91 -11.86 7.67
N ASP A 439 -17.21 -12.17 7.72
CA ASP A 439 -17.76 -13.53 7.59
C ASP A 439 -17.38 -14.19 6.25
N ARG A 440 -17.44 -13.44 5.14
CA ARG A 440 -17.04 -13.92 3.82
C ARG A 440 -15.53 -14.15 3.74
N THR A 441 -14.75 -13.28 4.36
CA THR A 441 -13.28 -13.39 4.40
C THR A 441 -12.87 -14.62 5.19
N GLU A 442 -13.51 -14.88 6.34
CA GLU A 442 -13.29 -16.09 7.13
C GLU A 442 -13.59 -17.34 6.32
N MET A 443 -14.73 -17.37 5.62
CA MET A 443 -15.12 -18.47 4.73
C MET A 443 -14.10 -18.73 3.61
N VAL A 444 -13.60 -17.67 2.96
CA VAL A 444 -12.55 -17.79 1.92
C VAL A 444 -11.24 -18.31 2.51
N THR A 445 -10.89 -17.87 3.72
CA THR A 445 -9.68 -18.30 4.42
C THR A 445 -9.74 -19.79 4.78
N THR A 446 -10.89 -20.26 5.28
CA THR A 446 -11.12 -21.69 5.54
C THR A 446 -11.03 -22.52 4.25
N TRP A 447 -11.61 -22.02 3.15
CA TRP A 447 -11.55 -22.72 1.86
C TRP A 447 -10.11 -22.81 1.30
N GLN A 448 -9.31 -21.74 1.48
CA GLN A 448 -7.90 -21.74 1.12
C GLN A 448 -7.08 -22.73 1.96
N GLN A 449 -7.34 -22.81 3.27
CA GLN A 449 -6.68 -23.76 4.17
C GLN A 449 -6.98 -25.22 3.76
N GLN A 450 -8.26 -25.55 3.55
CA GLN A 450 -8.66 -26.87 3.06
C GLN A 450 -8.01 -27.21 1.71
N THR A 451 -7.93 -26.24 0.81
CA THR A 451 -7.28 -26.42 -0.50
C THR A 451 -5.77 -26.66 -0.35
N GLN A 452 -5.09 -25.98 0.57
CA GLN A 452 -3.68 -26.20 0.86
C GLN A 452 -3.43 -27.59 1.47
N GLU A 453 -4.28 -28.06 2.37
CA GLU A 453 -4.18 -29.41 2.93
C GLU A 453 -4.30 -30.47 1.83
N ILE A 454 -5.28 -30.32 0.93
CA ILE A 454 -5.46 -31.21 -0.23
C ILE A 454 -4.22 -31.19 -1.15
N ILE A 455 -3.61 -30.02 -1.37
CA ILE A 455 -2.37 -29.91 -2.17
C ILE A 455 -1.21 -30.65 -1.47
N LEU A 456 -1.04 -30.47 -0.16
CA LEU A 456 0.02 -31.13 0.61
C LEU A 456 -0.16 -32.65 0.63
N GLU A 457 -1.39 -33.15 0.78
CA GLU A 457 -1.68 -34.58 0.68
C GLU A 457 -1.36 -35.11 -0.73
N ALA A 458 -1.72 -34.37 -1.78
CA ALA A 458 -1.39 -34.75 -3.15
C ALA A 458 0.12 -34.79 -3.42
N GLU A 459 0.89 -33.87 -2.83
CA GLU A 459 2.35 -33.84 -2.91
C GLU A 459 3.00 -35.03 -2.16
N ASP A 460 2.50 -35.37 -0.97
CA ASP A 460 2.97 -36.54 -0.21
C ASP A 460 2.65 -37.85 -0.96
N HIS A 461 1.44 -37.98 -1.52
CA HIS A 461 1.09 -39.12 -2.38
C HIS A 461 2.02 -39.24 -3.61
N ARG A 462 2.35 -38.10 -4.24
CA ARG A 462 3.29 -38.05 -5.36
C ARG A 462 4.70 -38.45 -4.95
N GLN A 463 5.18 -38.00 -3.78
CA GLN A 463 6.50 -38.35 -3.28
C GLN A 463 6.59 -39.84 -2.94
N ARG A 464 5.58 -40.41 -2.27
CA ARG A 464 5.51 -41.85 -2.00
C ARG A 464 5.52 -42.68 -3.29
N ALA A 465 4.84 -42.22 -4.34
CA ALA A 465 4.87 -42.88 -5.65
C ALA A 465 6.27 -42.79 -6.30
N PHE A 466 6.96 -41.67 -6.15
CA PHE A 466 8.33 -41.51 -6.63
C PHE A 466 9.32 -42.43 -5.89
N ASP A 467 9.23 -42.49 -4.55
CA ASP A 467 10.08 -43.34 -3.73
C ASP A 467 9.81 -44.84 -3.98
N ALA A 468 8.55 -45.21 -4.23
CA ALA A 468 8.19 -46.56 -4.63
C ALA A 468 8.82 -46.90 -5.99
N ARG A 469 8.77 -45.97 -6.95
CA ARG A 469 9.39 -46.14 -8.27
C ARG A 469 10.92 -46.30 -8.16
N GLU A 470 11.62 -45.46 -7.39
CA GLU A 470 13.06 -45.62 -7.17
C GLU A 470 13.40 -46.97 -6.52
N ARG A 471 12.59 -47.43 -5.56
CA ARG A 471 12.76 -48.75 -4.94
C ARG A 471 12.62 -49.87 -5.96
N TRP A 472 11.63 -49.78 -6.86
CA TRP A 472 11.46 -50.73 -7.96
C TRP A 472 12.62 -50.68 -8.97
N GLU A 473 13.07 -49.49 -9.36
CA GLU A 473 14.19 -49.32 -10.30
C GLU A 473 15.51 -49.90 -9.71
N ARG A 474 15.81 -49.65 -8.43
CA ARG A 474 16.96 -50.27 -7.75
C ARG A 474 16.81 -51.78 -7.59
N ALA A 475 15.61 -52.28 -7.33
CA ALA A 475 15.37 -53.71 -7.23
C ALA A 475 15.62 -54.41 -8.58
N ILE A 476 15.23 -53.77 -9.69
CA ILE A 476 15.48 -54.28 -11.05
C ILE A 476 16.98 -54.27 -11.39
N GLU A 477 17.72 -53.22 -11.00
CA GLU A 477 19.18 -53.15 -11.21
C GLU A 477 19.97 -54.21 -10.42
N GLN A 478 19.41 -54.75 -9.34
CA GLN A 478 20.04 -55.80 -8.53
C GLN A 478 19.69 -57.23 -8.97
N VAL A 479 18.81 -57.41 -9.97
CA VAL A 479 18.55 -58.73 -10.54
C VAL A 479 19.63 -59.02 -11.59
N PRO A 480 20.51 -60.03 -11.40
CA PRO A 480 21.47 -60.43 -12.42
C PRO A 480 20.70 -61.09 -13.57
N ILE A 481 20.53 -60.38 -14.67
CA ILE A 481 19.98 -60.97 -15.90
C ILE A 481 21.09 -61.83 -16.52
N VAL A 482 21.06 -63.12 -16.22
CA VAL A 482 21.82 -64.14 -16.97
C VAL A 482 21.17 -64.24 -18.35
N LYS A 483 21.94 -63.93 -19.39
CA LYS A 483 21.47 -63.77 -20.77
C LYS A 483 20.91 -65.06 -21.39
N ASP A 484 21.08 -66.19 -20.71
CA ASP A 484 20.71 -67.53 -21.18
C ASP A 484 19.37 -68.04 -20.60
N ASP A 485 18.73 -67.31 -19.65
CA ASP A 485 17.47 -67.72 -19.00
C ASP A 485 16.22 -67.01 -19.55
N LEU A 486 16.27 -66.42 -20.75
CA LEU A 486 15.09 -65.85 -21.42
C LEU A 486 14.58 -66.78 -22.52
N PRO A 487 13.73 -67.77 -22.21
CA PRO A 487 13.00 -68.50 -23.23
C PRO A 487 11.88 -67.62 -23.79
N HIS A 488 11.99 -67.27 -25.07
CA HIS A 488 10.90 -67.15 -26.04
C HIS A 488 9.64 -66.31 -25.72
N LEU A 489 9.68 -65.34 -24.81
CA LEU A 489 8.51 -64.48 -24.52
C LEU A 489 8.52 -63.21 -25.38
N ARG A 490 8.32 -63.37 -26.69
CA ARG A 490 7.88 -62.27 -27.56
C ARG A 490 6.63 -62.72 -28.33
N GLU A 491 5.58 -61.93 -28.13
CA GLU A 491 4.33 -61.85 -28.89
C GLU A 491 3.11 -62.65 -28.38
N GLU A 492 3.21 -63.86 -27.85
CA GLU A 492 1.97 -64.60 -27.44
C GLU A 492 1.42 -64.26 -26.03
N TYR A 493 2.26 -63.91 -25.05
CA TYR A 493 1.79 -63.71 -23.65
C TYR A 493 1.02 -62.40 -23.40
N MET A 494 1.06 -61.45 -24.35
CA MET A 494 0.42 -60.14 -24.21
C MET A 494 -1.06 -60.17 -24.58
N GLU A 495 -1.55 -61.23 -25.23
CA GLU A 495 -2.95 -61.35 -25.67
C GLU A 495 -3.84 -62.15 -24.69
N GLU A 496 -3.29 -63.07 -23.89
CA GLU A 496 -4.11 -63.93 -23.02
C GLU A 496 -4.16 -63.51 -21.54
N THR A 497 -3.27 -62.64 -21.08
CA THR A 497 -3.23 -62.29 -19.65
C THR A 497 -4.32 -61.28 -19.30
N ARG A 498 -5.36 -61.76 -18.60
CA ARG A 498 -6.48 -60.94 -18.11
C ARG A 498 -6.23 -60.43 -16.70
N PHE A 499 -6.39 -59.13 -16.51
CA PHE A 499 -6.21 -58.42 -15.25
C PHE A 499 -7.57 -58.01 -14.70
N ARG A 500 -7.78 -58.29 -13.41
CA ARG A 500 -9.03 -57.95 -12.73
C ARG A 500 -9.05 -56.46 -12.38
N THR A 501 -9.94 -55.71 -13.02
CA THR A 501 -10.15 -54.28 -12.78
C THR A 501 -11.51 -54.06 -12.09
N LYS A 502 -11.78 -52.82 -11.63
CA LYS A 502 -13.09 -52.45 -11.05
C LYS A 502 -14.28 -52.72 -11.99
N GLY A 503 -14.07 -52.86 -13.30
CA GLY A 503 -15.09 -53.14 -14.30
C GLY A 503 -15.07 -54.56 -14.89
N GLY A 504 -14.33 -55.50 -14.27
CA GLY A 504 -14.18 -56.88 -14.74
C GLY A 504 -12.75 -57.23 -15.18
N GLU A 505 -12.57 -58.47 -15.64
CA GLU A 505 -11.30 -58.95 -16.20
C GLU A 505 -11.08 -58.41 -17.62
N ARG A 506 -9.98 -57.67 -17.81
CA ARG A 506 -9.61 -57.05 -19.09
C ARG A 506 -8.16 -57.35 -19.43
N THR A 507 -7.83 -57.43 -20.72
CA THR A 507 -6.45 -57.65 -21.17
C THR A 507 -5.62 -56.36 -21.08
N LEU A 508 -4.30 -56.49 -21.05
CA LEU A 508 -3.38 -55.34 -21.07
C LEU A 508 -3.58 -54.44 -22.30
N ALA A 509 -3.95 -55.03 -23.43
CA ALA A 509 -4.25 -54.31 -24.67
C ALA A 509 -5.50 -53.42 -24.53
N GLU A 510 -6.56 -53.94 -23.90
CA GLU A 510 -7.81 -53.20 -23.64
C GLU A 510 -7.57 -52.02 -22.69
N ILE A 511 -6.77 -52.25 -21.64
CA ILE A 511 -6.41 -51.22 -20.65
C ILE A 511 -5.58 -50.10 -21.29
N ALA A 512 -4.63 -50.46 -22.18
CA ALA A 512 -3.81 -49.49 -22.87
C ALA A 512 -4.60 -48.63 -23.90
N ASP A 513 -5.55 -49.24 -24.61
CA ASP A 513 -6.41 -48.53 -25.56
C ASP A 513 -7.38 -47.57 -24.87
N GLU A 514 -7.96 -47.98 -23.73
CA GLU A 514 -8.80 -47.12 -22.89
C GLU A 514 -8.00 -45.96 -22.28
N GLY A 515 -6.76 -46.23 -21.84
CA GLY A 515 -5.84 -45.19 -21.37
C GLY A 515 -5.48 -44.17 -22.45
N ALA A 516 -5.28 -44.61 -23.69
CA ALA A 516 -5.04 -43.74 -24.83
C ALA A 516 -6.26 -42.88 -25.18
N LYS A 517 -7.47 -43.48 -25.18
CA LYS A 517 -8.75 -42.77 -25.40
C LYS A 517 -9.02 -41.74 -24.31
N ASN A 518 -8.85 -42.09 -23.04
CA ASN A 518 -9.03 -41.16 -21.93
C ASN A 518 -8.04 -39.99 -21.97
N LYS A 519 -6.81 -40.24 -22.43
CA LYS A 519 -5.81 -39.19 -22.61
C LYS A 519 -6.14 -38.26 -23.79
N ALA A 520 -6.77 -38.79 -24.85
CA ALA A 520 -7.24 -38.00 -25.97
C ALA A 520 -8.47 -37.14 -25.58
N ILE A 521 -9.45 -37.73 -24.89
CA ILE A 521 -10.64 -37.03 -24.38
C ILE A 521 -10.24 -35.91 -23.42
N LYS A 522 -9.29 -36.18 -22.50
CA LYS A 522 -8.80 -35.16 -21.56
C LYS A 522 -8.07 -34.00 -22.23
N LYS A 523 -7.46 -34.24 -23.40
CA LYS A 523 -6.65 -33.23 -24.11
C LYS A 523 -7.46 -32.42 -25.12
N PHE A 524 -8.49 -33.01 -25.71
CA PHE A 524 -9.20 -32.42 -26.85
C PHE A 524 -10.72 -32.32 -26.67
N GLY A 525 -11.26 -32.72 -25.51
CA GLY A 525 -12.69 -32.71 -25.22
C GLY A 525 -13.41 -34.00 -25.62
N PRO A 526 -14.70 -34.17 -25.27
CA PRO A 526 -15.44 -35.42 -25.48
C PRO A 526 -15.87 -35.70 -26.93
N GLU A 527 -15.77 -34.73 -27.85
CA GLU A 527 -16.25 -34.84 -29.25
C GLU A 527 -15.11 -35.00 -30.27
N VAL A 528 -14.11 -35.84 -29.98
CA VAL A 528 -12.98 -36.04 -30.90
C VAL A 528 -13.31 -37.09 -31.96
N ASP A 529 -13.27 -36.67 -33.22
CA ASP A 529 -13.41 -37.53 -34.40
C ASP A 529 -12.34 -38.67 -34.41
N PRO A 530 -12.74 -39.95 -34.56
CA PRO A 530 -11.84 -41.10 -34.65
C PRO A 530 -10.71 -40.96 -35.67
N ALA A 531 -10.88 -40.14 -36.72
CA ALA A 531 -9.85 -39.88 -37.72
C ALA A 531 -8.57 -39.21 -37.15
N VAL A 532 -8.67 -38.48 -36.04
CA VAL A 532 -7.53 -37.80 -35.40
C VAL A 532 -6.59 -38.80 -34.68
N LEU A 533 -7.12 -39.97 -34.28
CA LEU A 533 -6.34 -41.05 -33.65
C LEU A 533 -5.47 -41.81 -34.67
N THR A 534 -5.89 -41.90 -35.93
CA THR A 534 -5.14 -42.59 -36.99
C THR A 534 -3.97 -41.75 -37.51
N VAL A 535 -4.13 -40.42 -37.60
CA VAL A 535 -3.06 -39.48 -38.02
C VAL A 535 -1.91 -39.43 -37.01
N THR A 536 -2.23 -39.48 -35.71
CA THR A 536 -1.21 -39.48 -34.64
C THR A 536 -0.41 -40.78 -34.57
N ARG A 537 -0.98 -41.92 -34.98
CA ARG A 537 -0.27 -43.20 -35.11
C ARG A 537 0.74 -43.20 -36.27
N GLY A 538 0.39 -42.59 -37.41
CA GLY A 538 1.29 -42.44 -38.57
C GLY A 538 2.49 -41.56 -38.25
N GLN A 539 2.25 -40.38 -37.67
CA GLN A 539 3.31 -39.43 -37.29
C GLN A 539 4.22 -39.97 -36.17
N ALA A 540 3.69 -40.78 -35.25
CA ALA A 540 4.50 -41.44 -34.23
C ALA A 540 5.41 -42.53 -34.82
N LYS A 541 4.95 -43.27 -35.85
CA LYS A 541 5.79 -44.24 -36.59
C LYS A 541 6.92 -43.55 -37.34
N GLU A 542 6.64 -42.43 -38.02
CA GLU A 542 7.65 -41.64 -38.74
C GLU A 542 8.69 -41.03 -37.81
N ARG A 543 8.28 -40.47 -36.67
CA ARG A 543 9.21 -39.93 -35.66
C ARG A 543 10.09 -41.02 -35.05
N LYS A 544 9.56 -42.23 -34.88
CA LYS A 544 10.32 -43.39 -34.36
C LYS A 544 11.32 -43.92 -35.39
N ALA A 545 10.96 -43.90 -36.68
CA ALA A 545 11.86 -44.23 -37.78
C ALA A 545 13.00 -43.20 -37.91
N ALA A 546 12.69 -41.90 -37.86
CA ALA A 546 13.67 -40.82 -37.92
C ALA A 546 14.62 -40.82 -36.70
N ALA A 547 14.13 -41.17 -35.50
CA ALA A 547 14.97 -41.35 -34.32
C ALA A 547 15.90 -42.56 -34.45
N SER A 548 15.45 -43.65 -35.07
CA SER A 548 16.26 -44.86 -35.28
C SER A 548 17.39 -44.64 -36.30
N GLU A 549 17.17 -43.84 -37.35
CA GLU A 549 18.23 -43.44 -38.28
C GLU A 549 19.29 -42.55 -37.64
N LYS A 550 18.88 -41.57 -36.82
CA LYS A 550 19.80 -40.68 -36.09
C LYS A 550 20.73 -41.45 -35.13
N VAL A 551 20.24 -42.53 -34.54
CA VAL A 551 21.02 -43.40 -33.66
C VAL A 551 22.00 -44.26 -34.47
N LYS A 552 21.62 -44.73 -35.67
CA LYS A 552 22.53 -45.46 -36.58
C LYS A 552 23.66 -44.58 -37.12
N SER A 553 23.42 -43.29 -37.37
CA SER A 553 24.46 -42.35 -37.81
C SER A 553 25.41 -41.90 -36.70
N ALA A 554 25.07 -42.16 -35.43
CA ALA A 554 25.84 -41.71 -34.26
C ALA A 554 26.73 -42.81 -33.64
N MET A 555 26.74 -44.03 -34.19
CA MET A 555 27.64 -45.10 -33.74
C MET A 555 28.93 -45.11 -34.57
N PRO A 556 30.12 -45.07 -33.94
CA PRO A 556 31.38 -45.16 -34.65
C PRO A 556 31.56 -46.56 -35.27
N THR A 557 31.95 -46.59 -36.54
CA THR A 557 32.28 -47.82 -37.26
C THR A 557 33.52 -48.45 -36.61
N GLN A 558 33.37 -49.65 -36.05
CA GLN A 558 34.52 -50.44 -35.61
C GLN A 558 35.39 -50.79 -36.82
N GLY A 559 36.63 -50.31 -36.82
CA GLY A 559 37.69 -50.83 -37.69
C GLY A 559 38.45 -49.75 -38.47
N GLN A 560 39.37 -49.04 -37.82
CA GLN A 560 40.59 -48.53 -38.47
C GLN A 560 41.65 -48.23 -37.38
N GLN A 561 42.71 -49.04 -37.35
CA GLN A 561 43.91 -48.81 -36.54
C GLN A 561 44.68 -47.58 -37.05
N PRO A 562 45.23 -46.70 -36.19
CA PRO A 562 46.16 -45.68 -36.64
C PRO A 562 47.57 -46.26 -36.77
N ALA A 563 48.13 -46.13 -37.98
CA ALA A 563 49.49 -46.50 -38.31
C ALA A 563 50.52 -45.61 -37.59
N GLN A 564 51.59 -46.26 -37.10
CA GLN A 564 52.83 -45.65 -36.66
C GLN A 564 53.44 -44.76 -37.75
N ARG A 565 53.83 -43.53 -37.42
CA ARG A 565 54.93 -42.85 -38.10
C ARG A 565 55.82 -42.10 -37.11
N SER A 566 57.09 -42.51 -37.14
CA SER A 566 58.27 -41.86 -36.63
C SER A 566 58.55 -40.55 -37.36
N SER A 567 59.14 -39.58 -36.66
CA SER A 567 60.26 -38.81 -37.22
C SER A 567 61.06 -38.14 -36.11
N GLN A 568 62.33 -38.53 -36.03
CA GLN A 568 63.39 -37.77 -35.39
C GLN A 568 63.67 -36.50 -36.21
N GLY A 569 63.87 -35.40 -35.50
CA GLY A 569 64.97 -34.44 -35.65
C GLY A 569 65.16 -33.68 -36.98
N GLN A 570 65.18 -32.36 -36.87
CA GLN A 570 66.33 -31.57 -37.36
C GLN A 570 66.45 -30.26 -36.59
N ARG A 571 67.70 -29.96 -36.18
CA ARG A 571 68.16 -28.69 -35.60
C ARG A 571 68.23 -27.62 -36.68
N GLN A 572 67.91 -26.38 -36.32
CA GLN A 572 68.85 -25.25 -36.33
C GLN A 572 68.41 -24.22 -35.30
#